data_AF-A0A9Q8VFC8-F1
#
_entry.id   AF-A0A9Q8VFC8-F1
#
_cell.length_a   1.000
_cell.length_b   1.000
_cell.length_c   1.000
_cell.angle_alpha   90.00
_cell.angle_beta   90.00
_cell.angle_gamma   90.00
#
_symmetry.space_group_name_H-M   'P 1'
#
loop_
_entity.id
_entity.type
_entity.pdbx_description
1 polymer ?
#
loop_
_entity_poly.entity_id
_entity_poly.type
_entity_poly.pdbx_seq_one_letter_code
_entity_poly.pdbx_strand_id
1 'polypeptide(L)'
;MLVSVLFGIAALSVSPAACQPAVTLNVEQKAPVGASKLVDSSFPSFAIQGSSFASYTGNASHPNTFSRNLIRAVEERTGGPLVVRVGGTNTDNSNFNPAQAQPVTPPQVGAGIGQKFVFGPVFYEGFRNWGPRTRWVYDVPFARSNKTGSQLEARAAVDGIGLANLEPLEIGNEVDLYARQGARPAGYGPVEFVADWRAYADWLVGVLGLPAGGRSLFQTLTLSSAHAAPFRAYI
;
A
#
# COMPACT_ATOMS: atom_id res chain seq x y z
N MET A 1 48.09 57.70 -40.86
CA MET A 1 48.24 56.73 -39.75
C MET A 1 47.03 55.80 -39.78
N LEU A 2 47.19 54.58 -40.31
CA LEU A 2 46.18 53.52 -40.18
C LEU A 2 46.69 52.53 -39.12
N VAL A 3 45.85 52.27 -38.12
CA VAL A 3 46.09 51.24 -37.11
C VAL A 3 45.38 49.97 -37.59
N SER A 4 46.15 48.92 -37.89
CA SER A 4 45.61 47.59 -38.17
C SER A 4 45.38 46.86 -36.85
N VAL A 5 44.12 46.51 -36.56
CA VAL A 5 43.74 45.62 -35.46
C VAL A 5 43.57 44.22 -36.04
N LEU A 6 44.44 43.28 -35.67
CA LEU A 6 44.24 41.86 -35.95
C LEU A 6 43.28 41.26 -34.91
N PHE A 7 42.14 40.74 -35.37
CA PHE A 7 41.31 39.83 -34.58
C PHE A 7 41.85 38.41 -34.74
N GLY A 8 42.40 37.83 -33.67
CA GLY A 8 42.77 36.42 -33.61
C GLY A 8 41.54 35.54 -33.42
N ILE A 9 41.29 34.62 -34.34
CA ILE A 9 40.29 33.56 -34.17
C ILE A 9 40.91 32.48 -33.29
N ALA A 10 40.45 32.35 -32.04
CA ALA A 10 40.79 31.21 -31.20
C ALA A 10 40.00 29.98 -31.68
N ALA A 11 40.70 28.99 -32.24
CA ALA A 11 40.12 27.70 -32.56
C ALA A 11 39.85 26.93 -31.26
N LEU A 12 38.57 26.75 -30.89
CA LEU A 12 38.16 25.83 -29.84
C LEU A 12 38.42 24.39 -30.32
N SER A 13 39.42 23.74 -29.74
CA SER A 13 39.67 22.32 -29.91
C SER A 13 38.65 21.52 -29.09
N VAL A 14 37.59 21.06 -29.76
CA VAL A 14 36.70 20.06 -29.19
C VAL A 14 37.47 18.74 -29.14
N SER A 15 37.89 18.33 -27.94
CA SER A 15 38.47 17.00 -27.75
C SER A 15 37.36 15.97 -28.00
N PRO A 16 37.55 14.98 -28.89
CA PRO A 16 36.57 13.93 -29.08
C PRO A 16 36.40 13.18 -27.75
N ALA A 17 35.17 13.13 -27.25
CA ALA A 17 34.84 12.31 -26.09
C ALA A 17 35.28 10.87 -26.37
N ALA A 18 36.17 10.33 -25.54
CA ALA A 18 36.62 8.96 -25.67
C ALA A 18 35.40 8.03 -25.59
N CYS A 19 35.11 7.35 -26.69
CA CYS A 19 34.06 6.35 -26.74
C CYS A 19 34.43 5.24 -25.75
N GLN A 20 33.66 5.10 -24.67
CA GLN A 20 33.84 4.01 -23.72
C GLN A 20 33.65 2.67 -24.45
N PRO A 21 34.47 1.65 -24.19
CA PRO A 21 34.31 0.35 -24.82
C PRO A 21 32.92 -0.21 -24.51
N ALA A 22 32.25 -0.73 -25.54
CA ALA A 22 30.96 -1.38 -25.37
C ALA A 22 31.13 -2.63 -24.49
N VAL A 23 30.34 -2.73 -23.41
CA VAL A 23 30.26 -3.94 -22.61
C VAL A 23 29.26 -4.88 -23.28
N THR A 24 29.72 -6.04 -23.75
CA THR A 24 28.85 -7.09 -24.26
C THR A 24 28.37 -7.97 -23.11
N LEU A 25 27.07 -7.97 -22.85
CA LEU A 25 26.43 -8.86 -21.89
C LEU A 25 25.86 -10.06 -22.63
N ASN A 26 26.39 -11.25 -22.36
CA ASN A 26 25.81 -12.49 -22.84
C ASN A 26 24.66 -12.88 -21.90
N VAL A 27 23.43 -12.68 -22.36
CA VAL A 27 22.24 -13.09 -21.62
C VAL A 27 21.91 -14.52 -22.02
N GLU A 28 22.12 -15.45 -21.08
CA GLU A 28 21.73 -16.85 -21.24
C GLU A 28 20.20 -16.97 -21.34
N GLN A 29 19.71 -17.85 -22.23
CA GLN A 29 18.26 -18.09 -22.37
C GLN A 29 17.62 -18.78 -21.15
N LYS A 30 18.45 -19.41 -20.31
CA LYS A 30 18.03 -20.06 -19.06
C LYS A 30 18.73 -19.42 -17.89
N ALA A 31 18.03 -19.33 -16.77
CA ALA A 31 18.63 -18.88 -15.52
C ALA A 31 19.84 -19.77 -15.17
N PRO A 32 21.04 -19.19 -14.95
CA PRO A 32 22.22 -19.96 -14.60
C PRO A 32 22.09 -20.57 -13.19
N VAL A 33 22.92 -21.58 -12.91
CA VAL A 33 23.06 -22.13 -11.57
C VAL A 33 23.52 -21.01 -10.62
N GLY A 34 22.80 -20.81 -9.51
CA GLY A 34 23.06 -19.75 -8.54
C GLY A 34 22.36 -18.41 -8.83
N ALA A 35 21.51 -18.34 -9.87
CA ALA A 35 20.64 -17.19 -10.08
C ALA A 35 19.68 -16.96 -8.89
N SER A 36 19.24 -15.71 -8.72
CA SER A 36 18.19 -15.39 -7.76
C SER A 36 16.88 -16.11 -8.09
N LYS A 37 15.94 -16.08 -7.14
CA LYS A 37 14.56 -16.49 -7.42
C LYS A 37 13.95 -15.62 -8.52
N LEU A 38 12.97 -16.18 -9.23
CA LEU A 38 12.15 -15.41 -10.16
C LEU A 38 11.46 -14.27 -9.41
N VAL A 39 11.49 -13.07 -9.99
CA VAL A 39 10.74 -11.93 -9.48
C VAL A 39 9.29 -12.08 -9.94
N ASP A 40 8.36 -12.06 -8.99
CA ASP A 40 6.93 -12.17 -9.30
C ASP A 40 6.47 -10.97 -10.14
N SER A 41 5.61 -11.23 -11.13
CA SER A 41 5.01 -10.18 -11.97
C SER A 41 4.17 -9.15 -11.19
N SER A 42 3.74 -9.48 -9.98
CA SER A 42 3.05 -8.61 -9.03
C SER A 42 3.99 -7.86 -8.09
N PHE A 43 5.31 -7.99 -8.26
CA PHE A 43 6.29 -7.28 -7.43
C PHE A 43 6.10 -5.75 -7.44
N PRO A 44 5.78 -5.09 -8.58
CA PRO A 44 5.35 -3.70 -8.53
C PRO A 44 3.98 -3.62 -7.86
N SER A 45 3.93 -2.97 -6.69
CA SER A 45 2.71 -2.81 -5.88
C SER A 45 2.57 -1.38 -5.37
N PHE A 46 1.35 -0.97 -5.00
CA PHE A 46 1.11 0.35 -4.41
C PHE A 46 0.55 0.26 -2.99
N ALA A 47 0.84 1.28 -2.20
CA ALA A 47 0.13 1.56 -0.96
C ALA A 47 -0.60 2.90 -1.08
N ILE A 48 -1.86 2.93 -0.66
CA ILE A 48 -2.73 4.10 -0.69
C ILE A 48 -3.23 4.36 0.72
N GLN A 49 -3.09 5.60 1.15
CA GLN A 49 -3.66 6.01 2.43
C GLN A 49 -5.19 5.94 2.33
N GLY A 50 -5.84 5.31 3.33
CA GLY A 50 -7.30 5.12 3.30
C GLY A 50 -8.05 6.42 3.04
N SER A 51 -7.65 7.52 3.67
CA SER A 51 -8.26 8.85 3.49
C SER A 51 -8.29 9.35 2.03
N SER A 52 -7.37 8.88 1.17
CA SER A 52 -7.30 9.23 -0.26
C SER A 52 -7.93 8.22 -1.21
N PHE A 53 -8.25 7.01 -0.72
CA PHE A 53 -8.63 5.89 -1.56
C PHE A 53 -9.79 6.24 -2.50
N ALA A 54 -10.85 6.86 -1.97
CA ALA A 54 -12.02 7.26 -2.74
C ALA A 54 -11.70 8.29 -3.85
N SER A 55 -10.67 9.12 -3.70
CA SER A 55 -10.21 10.03 -4.76
C SER A 55 -9.55 9.29 -5.91
N TYR A 56 -8.84 8.20 -5.62
CA TYR A 56 -8.17 7.37 -6.61
C TYR A 56 -9.13 6.41 -7.32
N THR A 57 -10.14 5.88 -6.63
CA THR A 57 -11.06 4.88 -7.20
C THR A 57 -12.37 5.47 -7.70
N GLY A 58 -12.82 6.59 -7.15
CA GLY A 58 -14.22 7.02 -7.27
C GLY A 58 -15.17 6.07 -6.53
N ASN A 59 -16.46 6.16 -6.86
CA ASN A 59 -17.52 5.28 -6.37
C ASN A 59 -18.20 4.51 -7.51
N ALA A 60 -19.23 3.70 -7.24
CA ALA A 60 -19.86 2.88 -8.27
C ALA A 60 -20.51 3.72 -9.38
N SER A 61 -21.10 4.87 -9.04
CA SER A 61 -21.77 5.76 -10.01
C SER A 61 -20.79 6.64 -10.80
N HIS A 62 -19.64 6.98 -10.21
CA HIS A 62 -18.61 7.84 -10.80
C HIS A 62 -17.23 7.22 -10.59
N PRO A 63 -16.91 6.10 -11.27
CA PRO A 63 -15.61 5.47 -11.15
C PRO A 63 -14.52 6.37 -11.75
N ASN A 64 -13.35 6.45 -11.11
CA ASN A 64 -12.22 7.19 -11.64
C ASN A 64 -11.55 6.38 -12.77
N THR A 65 -11.95 6.70 -14.00
CA THR A 65 -11.51 5.97 -15.21
C THR A 65 -10.04 6.23 -15.54
N PHE A 66 -9.48 7.37 -15.14
CA PHE A 66 -8.07 7.67 -15.31
C PHE A 66 -7.20 6.70 -14.50
N SER A 67 -7.45 6.60 -13.19
CA SER A 67 -6.73 5.66 -12.33
C SER A 67 -6.90 4.21 -12.82
N ARG A 68 -8.13 3.80 -13.16
CA ARG A 68 -8.38 2.46 -13.71
C ARG A 68 -7.53 2.17 -14.95
N ASN A 69 -7.41 3.11 -15.88
CA ASN A 69 -6.61 2.94 -17.09
C ASN A 69 -5.12 2.83 -16.78
N LEU A 70 -4.61 3.61 -15.81
CA LEU A 70 -3.22 3.52 -15.38
C LEU A 70 -2.92 2.16 -14.75
N ILE A 71 -3.78 1.70 -13.83
CA ILE A 71 -3.65 0.40 -13.15
C ILE A 71 -3.65 -0.74 -14.17
N ARG A 72 -4.61 -0.74 -15.11
CA ARG A 72 -4.65 -1.72 -16.20
C ARG A 72 -3.35 -1.73 -17.02
N ALA A 73 -2.81 -0.56 -17.35
CA ALA A 73 -1.59 -0.46 -18.12
C ALA A 73 -0.34 -0.95 -17.36
N VAL A 74 -0.35 -0.94 -16.02
CA VAL A 74 0.70 -1.58 -15.21
C VAL A 74 0.54 -3.10 -15.27
N GLU A 75 -0.66 -3.62 -15.02
CA GLU A 75 -0.95 -5.07 -15.07
C GLU A 75 -0.63 -5.69 -16.44
N GLU A 76 -0.93 -4.97 -17.53
CA GLU A 76 -0.59 -5.39 -18.90
C GLU A 76 0.92 -5.45 -19.14
N ARG A 77 1.70 -4.51 -18.58
CA ARG A 77 3.15 -4.47 -18.76
C ARG A 77 3.90 -5.48 -17.91
N THR A 78 3.44 -5.73 -16.69
CA THR A 78 4.10 -6.68 -15.78
C THR A 78 3.63 -8.11 -16.01
N GLY A 79 2.46 -8.29 -16.63
CA GLY A 79 1.84 -9.60 -16.89
C GLY A 79 1.08 -10.17 -15.69
N GLY A 80 1.25 -9.59 -14.50
CA GLY A 80 0.64 -10.03 -13.24
C GLY A 80 -0.56 -9.19 -12.81
N PRO A 81 -1.28 -9.60 -11.75
CA PRO A 81 -2.20 -8.70 -11.05
C PRO A 81 -1.42 -7.62 -10.29
N LEU A 82 -1.99 -6.43 -10.15
CA LEU A 82 -1.44 -5.41 -9.27
C LEU A 82 -1.95 -5.62 -7.86
N VAL A 83 -1.05 -5.74 -6.89
CA VAL A 83 -1.40 -5.77 -5.46
C VAL A 83 -1.40 -4.35 -4.91
N VAL A 84 -2.49 -3.95 -4.26
CA VAL A 84 -2.67 -2.61 -3.69
C VAL A 84 -3.07 -2.72 -2.23
N ARG A 85 -2.28 -2.07 -1.35
CA ARG A 85 -2.57 -1.95 0.08
C ARG A 85 -3.30 -0.65 0.38
N VAL A 86 -4.48 -0.73 0.97
CA VAL A 86 -5.25 0.42 1.45
C VAL A 86 -5.17 0.45 2.97
N GLY A 87 -4.58 1.49 3.55
CA GLY A 87 -4.35 1.55 4.99
C GLY A 87 -3.66 2.81 5.48
N GLY A 88 -2.84 2.66 6.51
CA GLY A 88 -2.03 3.74 7.06
C GLY A 88 -2.58 4.22 8.40
N THR A 89 -1.83 5.11 9.07
CA THR A 89 -2.23 5.64 10.39
C THR A 89 -3.67 6.17 10.41
N ASN A 90 -4.14 6.79 9.31
CA ASN A 90 -5.51 7.28 9.20
C ASN A 90 -6.56 6.17 9.16
N THR A 91 -6.28 5.04 8.51
CA THR A 91 -7.18 3.88 8.48
C THR A 91 -7.15 3.17 9.81
N ASP A 92 -5.98 2.92 10.38
CA ASP A 92 -5.88 2.26 11.68
C ASP A 92 -6.55 3.07 12.83
N ASN A 93 -6.69 4.39 12.61
CA ASN A 93 -7.39 5.32 13.48
C ASN A 93 -8.74 5.80 12.89
N SER A 94 -9.33 5.09 11.95
CA SER A 94 -10.63 5.47 11.41
C SER A 94 -11.76 5.13 12.39
N ASN A 95 -12.97 5.50 12.01
CA ASN A 95 -14.20 4.85 12.43
C ASN A 95 -15.03 4.54 11.17
N PHE A 96 -16.01 3.66 11.33
CA PHE A 96 -16.99 3.40 10.29
C PHE A 96 -18.38 3.88 10.71
N ASN A 97 -19.08 4.52 9.78
CA ASN A 97 -20.49 4.90 9.94
C ASN A 97 -21.32 4.31 8.80
N PRO A 98 -22.13 3.25 9.05
CA PRO A 98 -22.92 2.61 8.00
C PRO A 98 -24.02 3.50 7.41
N ALA A 99 -24.41 4.57 8.11
CA ALA A 99 -25.41 5.53 7.63
C ALA A 99 -24.79 6.73 6.88
N GLN A 100 -23.45 6.81 6.79
CA GLN A 100 -22.78 7.94 6.15
C GLN A 100 -22.90 7.87 4.62
N ALA A 101 -23.47 8.92 4.02
CA ALA A 101 -23.58 9.03 2.57
C ALA A 101 -22.23 9.34 1.89
N GLN A 102 -21.33 10.06 2.58
CA GLN A 102 -20.03 10.41 2.04
C GLN A 102 -19.04 9.24 2.17
N PRO A 103 -18.12 9.03 1.22
CA PRO A 103 -17.10 7.99 1.33
C PRO A 103 -16.18 8.22 2.53
N VAL A 104 -15.77 9.47 2.77
CA VAL A 104 -14.85 9.84 3.86
C VAL A 104 -15.27 11.18 4.47
N THR A 105 -15.22 11.30 5.79
CA THR A 105 -15.46 12.54 6.53
C THR A 105 -14.43 12.70 7.66
N PRO A 106 -13.89 13.91 7.90
CA PRO A 106 -13.92 15.07 6.99
C PRO A 106 -13.22 14.76 5.65
N PRO A 107 -13.39 15.61 4.62
CA PRO A 107 -12.63 15.47 3.37
C PRO A 107 -11.12 15.46 3.62
N GLN A 108 -10.35 14.77 2.76
CA GLN A 108 -8.90 14.65 2.91
C GLN A 108 -8.14 15.98 2.70
N VAL A 109 -8.74 17.00 2.09
CA VAL A 109 -8.04 18.22 1.67
C VAL A 109 -7.37 18.90 2.87
N GLY A 110 -6.04 19.01 2.84
CA GLY A 110 -5.23 19.61 3.91
C GLY A 110 -5.07 18.76 5.16
N ALA A 111 -5.47 17.48 5.12
CA ALA A 111 -5.43 16.61 6.28
C ALA A 111 -4.02 16.06 6.58
N GLY A 112 -3.65 16.08 7.86
CA GLY A 112 -2.43 15.42 8.34
C GLY A 112 -2.63 13.94 8.68
N ILE A 113 -1.52 13.22 8.84
CA ILE A 113 -1.49 11.78 9.20
C ILE A 113 -2.21 11.47 10.53
N GLY A 114 -2.33 12.44 11.43
CA GLY A 114 -3.07 12.29 12.70
C GLY A 114 -4.57 12.56 12.63
N GLN A 115 -5.09 12.99 11.47
CA GLN A 115 -6.51 13.30 11.32
C GLN A 115 -7.36 12.03 11.45
N LYS A 116 -8.44 12.14 12.23
CA LYS A 116 -9.39 11.04 12.43
C LYS A 116 -10.45 11.11 11.36
N PHE A 117 -10.57 10.03 10.59
CA PHE A 117 -11.56 9.91 9.51
C PHE A 117 -12.68 8.96 9.89
N VAL A 118 -13.84 9.18 9.29
CA VAL A 118 -14.99 8.30 9.32
C VAL A 118 -15.27 7.84 7.89
N PHE A 119 -15.21 6.54 7.65
CA PHE A 119 -15.54 5.96 6.36
C PHE A 119 -17.01 5.54 6.32
N GLY A 120 -17.64 5.78 5.16
CA GLY A 120 -19.01 5.35 4.87
C GLY A 120 -19.03 4.21 3.84
N PRO A 121 -20.17 3.55 3.60
CA PRO A 121 -20.27 2.44 2.66
C PRO A 121 -19.76 2.76 1.24
N VAL A 122 -19.99 3.99 0.76
CA VAL A 122 -19.56 4.46 -0.58
C VAL A 122 -18.04 4.36 -0.78
N PHE A 123 -17.25 4.43 0.30
CA PHE A 123 -15.81 4.20 0.26
C PHE A 123 -15.45 2.84 -0.34
N TYR A 124 -16.17 1.80 0.09
CA TYR A 124 -15.85 0.40 -0.19
C TYR A 124 -16.28 -0.03 -1.59
N GLU A 125 -17.10 0.76 -2.28
CA GLU A 125 -17.40 0.56 -3.70
C GLU A 125 -16.14 0.68 -4.57
N GLY A 126 -15.17 1.49 -4.14
CA GLY A 126 -13.92 1.74 -4.85
C GLY A 126 -13.10 0.50 -5.17
N PHE A 127 -13.19 -0.55 -4.34
CA PHE A 127 -12.45 -1.80 -4.52
C PHE A 127 -12.82 -2.56 -5.80
N ARG A 128 -13.99 -2.27 -6.39
CA ARG A 128 -14.46 -2.89 -7.63
C ARG A 128 -14.13 -2.07 -8.87
N ASN A 129 -13.63 -0.84 -8.69
CA ASN A 129 -13.49 0.12 -9.78
C ASN A 129 -12.21 -0.06 -10.61
N TRP A 130 -11.21 -0.83 -10.16
CA TRP A 130 -9.95 -1.04 -10.90
C TRP A 130 -9.91 -2.31 -11.74
N GLY A 131 -10.96 -3.13 -11.66
CA GLY A 131 -11.12 -4.34 -12.46
C GLY A 131 -10.83 -5.63 -11.68
N PRO A 132 -11.11 -6.80 -12.28
CA PRO A 132 -11.11 -8.08 -11.58
C PRO A 132 -9.70 -8.67 -11.34
N ARG A 133 -8.67 -8.11 -11.99
CA ARG A 133 -7.28 -8.55 -11.84
C ARG A 133 -6.63 -7.94 -10.59
N THR A 134 -7.02 -6.73 -10.22
CA THR A 134 -6.42 -6.03 -9.07
C THR A 134 -6.70 -6.81 -7.79
N ARG A 135 -5.67 -6.88 -6.94
CA ARG A 135 -5.65 -7.60 -5.68
C ARG A 135 -5.46 -6.63 -4.53
N TRP A 136 -6.11 -6.89 -3.41
CA TRP A 136 -6.24 -5.90 -2.34
C TRP A 136 -5.77 -6.43 -1.01
N VAL A 137 -4.98 -5.59 -0.34
CA VAL A 137 -4.70 -5.67 1.09
C VAL A 137 -5.46 -4.55 1.77
N TYR A 138 -6.12 -4.85 2.89
CA TYR A 138 -6.85 -3.84 3.65
C TYR A 138 -6.44 -3.83 5.12
N ASP A 139 -6.04 -2.66 5.60
CA ASP A 139 -5.71 -2.38 7.00
C ASP A 139 -7.00 -2.25 7.83
N VAL A 140 -7.19 -3.19 8.76
CA VAL A 140 -8.32 -3.24 9.68
C VAL A 140 -7.95 -2.46 10.94
N PRO A 141 -8.79 -1.49 11.36
CA PRO A 141 -8.48 -0.67 12.52
C PRO A 141 -8.26 -1.49 13.79
N PHE A 142 -7.08 -1.33 14.39
CA PHE A 142 -6.59 -2.07 15.55
C PHE A 142 -6.00 -1.16 16.63
N ALA A 143 -5.55 0.05 16.29
CA ALA A 143 -5.02 1.03 17.24
C ALA A 143 -6.06 1.41 18.32
N ARG A 144 -7.36 1.24 18.07
CA ARG A 144 -8.45 1.67 18.96
C ARG A 144 -9.19 0.52 19.64
N SER A 145 -9.76 0.80 20.81
CA SER A 145 -10.62 -0.13 21.55
C SER A 145 -12.08 -0.21 21.03
N ASN A 146 -12.35 0.14 19.77
CA ASN A 146 -13.70 0.11 19.18
C ASN A 146 -13.89 -1.14 18.30
N LYS A 147 -13.97 -2.32 18.94
CA LYS A 147 -14.10 -3.60 18.22
C LYS A 147 -15.35 -3.64 17.32
N THR A 148 -16.50 -3.14 17.79
CA THR A 148 -17.73 -3.14 16.98
C THR A 148 -17.59 -2.29 15.71
N GLY A 149 -16.99 -1.09 15.82
CA GLY A 149 -16.70 -0.25 14.66
C GLY A 149 -15.78 -0.94 13.67
N SER A 150 -14.66 -1.48 14.16
CA SER A 150 -13.69 -2.20 13.31
C SER A 150 -14.29 -3.45 12.65
N GLN A 151 -15.20 -4.17 13.31
CA GLN A 151 -15.91 -5.29 12.71
C GLN A 151 -16.73 -4.87 11.49
N LEU A 152 -17.53 -3.81 11.64
CA LEU A 152 -18.38 -3.30 10.56
C LEU A 152 -17.52 -2.78 9.40
N GLU A 153 -16.41 -2.12 9.72
CA GLU A 153 -15.44 -1.63 8.74
C GLU A 153 -14.79 -2.79 7.96
N ALA A 154 -14.28 -3.79 8.67
CA ALA A 154 -13.67 -4.97 8.06
C ALA A 154 -14.67 -5.75 7.21
N ARG A 155 -15.94 -5.85 7.63
CA ARG A 155 -17.00 -6.44 6.82
C ARG A 155 -17.24 -5.66 5.54
N ALA A 156 -17.37 -4.33 5.62
CA ALA A 156 -17.53 -3.49 4.44
C ALA A 156 -16.34 -3.63 3.47
N ALA A 157 -15.12 -3.76 3.98
CA ALA A 157 -13.92 -4.03 3.18
C ALA A 157 -13.98 -5.39 2.49
N VAL A 158 -14.23 -6.47 3.23
CA VAL A 158 -14.31 -7.83 2.68
C VAL A 158 -15.41 -7.93 1.62
N ASP A 159 -16.59 -7.35 1.88
CA ASP A 159 -17.70 -7.37 0.94
C ASP A 159 -17.40 -6.52 -0.31
N GLY A 160 -16.76 -5.36 -0.14
CA GLY A 160 -16.34 -4.48 -1.24
C GLY A 160 -15.29 -5.13 -2.15
N ILE A 161 -14.27 -5.74 -1.56
CA ILE A 161 -13.16 -6.42 -2.24
C ILE A 161 -13.60 -7.73 -2.90
N GLY A 162 -14.36 -8.54 -2.16
CA GLY A 162 -14.68 -9.92 -2.50
C GLY A 162 -13.50 -10.87 -2.23
N LEU A 163 -13.78 -12.03 -1.62
CA LEU A 163 -12.74 -12.97 -1.17
C LEU A 163 -11.78 -13.46 -2.27
N ALA A 164 -12.20 -13.45 -3.54
CA ALA A 164 -11.34 -13.84 -4.66
C ALA A 164 -10.22 -12.82 -4.95
N ASN A 165 -10.45 -11.54 -4.62
CA ASN A 165 -9.52 -10.45 -4.87
C ASN A 165 -8.81 -9.97 -3.59
N LEU A 166 -9.21 -10.50 -2.43
CA LEU A 166 -8.56 -10.26 -1.16
C LEU A 166 -7.25 -11.07 -1.09
N GLU A 167 -6.15 -10.38 -0.79
CA GLU A 167 -4.88 -10.99 -0.40
C GLU A 167 -4.92 -11.23 1.13
N PRO A 168 -4.22 -10.48 1.99
CA PRO A 168 -4.57 -10.46 3.42
C PRO A 168 -5.34 -9.21 3.88
N LEU A 169 -6.10 -9.38 4.97
CA LEU A 169 -6.40 -8.31 5.91
C LEU A 169 -5.16 -8.02 6.75
N GLU A 170 -4.77 -6.77 6.82
CA GLU A 170 -3.69 -6.29 7.68
C GLU A 170 -4.30 -5.84 9.00
N ILE A 171 -3.84 -6.34 10.15
CA ILE A 171 -4.38 -5.90 11.45
C ILE A 171 -3.41 -4.89 12.05
N GLY A 172 -3.77 -3.61 11.93
CA GLY A 172 -3.01 -2.49 12.45
C GLY A 172 -1.88 -2.01 11.53
N ASN A 173 -1.47 -0.76 11.75
CA ASN A 173 -0.44 -0.06 11.01
C ASN A 173 0.60 0.53 11.95
N GLU A 174 1.89 0.26 11.69
CA GLU A 174 3.01 0.83 12.44
C GLU A 174 2.84 0.61 13.95
N VAL A 175 2.57 -0.65 14.30
CA VAL A 175 2.16 -1.07 15.65
C VAL A 175 3.24 -0.80 16.70
N ASP A 176 4.50 -0.68 16.25
CA ASP A 176 5.64 -0.23 17.06
C ASP A 176 5.49 1.21 17.56
N LEU A 177 4.67 2.03 16.89
CA LEU A 177 4.40 3.41 17.30
C LEU A 177 3.23 3.52 18.30
N TYR A 178 2.50 2.45 18.59
CA TYR A 178 1.26 2.54 19.38
C TYR A 178 1.45 3.14 20.78
N ALA A 179 2.50 2.74 21.50
CA ALA A 179 2.80 3.31 22.81
C ALA A 179 3.10 4.82 22.71
N ARG A 180 3.88 5.22 21.69
CA ARG A 180 4.23 6.63 21.44
C ARG A 180 3.04 7.47 20.99
N GLN A 181 2.10 6.87 20.26
CA GLN A 181 0.89 7.52 19.77
C GLN A 181 -0.25 7.53 20.80
N GLY A 182 -0.06 6.88 21.96
CA GLY A 182 -1.08 6.77 23.00
C GLY A 182 -2.20 5.77 22.69
N ALA A 183 -2.04 4.93 21.67
CA ALA A 183 -2.97 3.86 21.30
C ALA A 183 -2.87 2.65 22.24
N ARG A 184 -1.69 2.46 22.86
CA ARG A 184 -1.42 1.43 23.87
C ARG A 184 -0.60 2.02 25.03
N PRO A 185 -0.58 1.37 26.21
CA PRO A 185 0.24 1.81 27.33
C PRO A 185 1.74 1.80 27.01
N ALA A 186 2.51 2.54 27.81
CA ALA A 186 3.96 2.41 27.81
C ALA A 186 4.37 0.96 28.10
N GLY A 187 5.37 0.45 27.37
CA GLY A 187 5.82 -0.94 27.47
C GLY A 187 5.09 -1.92 26.55
N TYR A 188 4.08 -1.48 25.79
CA TYR A 188 3.48 -2.31 24.74
C TYR A 188 4.51 -2.62 23.65
N GLY A 189 4.93 -3.88 23.59
CA GLY A 189 5.95 -4.36 22.67
C GLY A 189 5.49 -5.60 21.89
N PRO A 190 6.43 -6.36 21.30
CA PRO A 190 6.10 -7.50 20.44
C PRO A 190 5.31 -8.60 21.14
N VAL A 191 5.57 -8.84 22.43
CA VAL A 191 4.91 -9.91 23.18
C VAL A 191 3.43 -9.59 23.38
N GLU A 192 3.13 -8.37 23.82
CA GLU A 192 1.76 -7.87 24.00
C GLU A 192 1.05 -7.79 22.65
N PHE A 193 1.73 -7.27 21.63
CA PHE A 193 1.20 -7.17 20.28
C PHE A 193 0.80 -8.53 19.70
N VAL A 194 1.67 -9.55 19.80
CA VAL A 194 1.37 -10.88 19.26
C VAL A 194 0.17 -11.51 19.97
N ALA A 195 0.06 -11.32 21.29
CA ALA A 195 -1.08 -11.81 22.06
C ALA A 195 -2.40 -11.13 21.61
N ASP A 196 -2.41 -9.80 21.54
CA ASP A 196 -3.59 -9.04 21.11
C ASP A 196 -3.95 -9.32 19.65
N TRP A 197 -2.96 -9.39 18.76
CA TRP A 197 -3.15 -9.65 17.34
C TRP A 197 -3.78 -11.02 17.11
N ARG A 198 -3.31 -12.06 17.80
CA ARG A 198 -3.90 -13.42 17.70
C ARG A 198 -5.35 -13.43 18.15
N ALA A 199 -5.62 -12.86 19.33
CA ALA A 199 -6.99 -12.77 19.84
C ALA A 199 -7.91 -11.97 18.90
N TYR A 200 -7.38 -10.93 18.24
CA TYR A 200 -8.12 -10.12 17.29
C TYR A 200 -8.37 -10.83 15.96
N ALA A 201 -7.36 -11.52 15.43
CA ALA A 201 -7.47 -12.32 14.20
C ALA A 201 -8.49 -13.46 14.38
N ASP A 202 -8.40 -14.22 15.47
CA ASP A 202 -9.34 -15.30 15.79
C ASP A 202 -10.78 -14.78 15.90
N TRP A 203 -10.96 -13.65 16.58
CA TRP A 203 -12.26 -12.99 16.68
C TRP A 203 -12.77 -12.52 15.31
N LEU A 204 -11.91 -11.92 14.47
CA LEU A 204 -12.27 -11.49 13.11
C LEU A 204 -12.72 -12.65 12.23
N VAL A 205 -12.05 -13.81 12.29
CA VAL A 205 -12.48 -15.01 11.53
C VAL A 205 -13.93 -15.35 11.87
N GLY A 206 -14.27 -15.39 13.16
CA GLY A 206 -15.61 -15.73 13.62
C GLY A 206 -16.66 -14.71 13.20
N VAL A 207 -16.42 -13.42 13.40
CA VAL A 207 -17.42 -12.37 13.10
C VAL A 207 -17.56 -12.05 11.62
N LEU A 208 -16.51 -12.30 10.83
CA LEU A 208 -16.54 -12.12 9.38
C LEU A 208 -17.01 -13.38 8.64
N GLY A 209 -16.99 -14.55 9.28
CA GLY A 209 -17.31 -15.82 8.63
C GLY A 209 -16.27 -16.18 7.56
N LEU A 210 -15.01 -15.83 7.79
CA LEU A 210 -13.94 -16.10 6.83
C LEU A 210 -13.63 -17.61 6.78
N PRO A 211 -13.24 -18.14 5.61
CA PRO A 211 -12.97 -19.57 5.46
C PRO A 211 -11.78 -20.00 6.33
N ALA A 212 -11.97 -21.03 7.15
CA ALA A 212 -10.89 -21.62 7.92
C ALA A 212 -9.94 -22.41 7.00
N GLY A 213 -8.62 -22.16 7.09
CA GLY A 213 -7.59 -23.11 6.67
C GLY A 213 -7.24 -23.22 5.18
N GLY A 214 -7.33 -22.15 4.36
CA GLY A 214 -7.00 -22.23 2.92
C GLY A 214 -6.05 -21.17 2.34
N ARG A 215 -5.95 -19.99 2.97
CA ARG A 215 -5.06 -18.88 2.58
C ARG A 215 -4.61 -18.12 3.83
N SER A 216 -3.44 -17.46 3.79
CA SER A 216 -3.06 -16.50 4.83
C SER A 216 -3.99 -15.28 4.74
N LEU A 217 -5.11 -15.34 5.47
CA LEU A 217 -6.14 -14.30 5.48
C LEU A 217 -5.71 -13.03 6.21
N PHE A 218 -4.65 -13.12 7.01
CA PHE A 218 -4.12 -12.01 7.77
C PHE A 218 -2.63 -11.83 7.53
N GLN A 219 -2.20 -10.57 7.56
CA GLN A 219 -0.81 -10.19 7.71
C GLN A 219 -0.61 -9.35 8.97
N THR A 220 0.62 -9.34 9.46
CA THR A 220 1.01 -8.78 10.76
C THR A 220 2.34 -8.07 10.67
N LEU A 221 2.78 -7.45 11.77
CA LEU A 221 4.09 -6.81 11.93
C LEU A 221 4.38 -5.73 10.88
N THR A 222 3.40 -4.87 10.65
CA THR A 222 3.58 -3.64 9.87
C THR A 222 4.31 -2.63 10.74
N LEU A 223 5.62 -2.54 10.57
CA LEU A 223 6.47 -1.64 11.35
C LEU A 223 6.68 -0.32 10.62
N SER A 224 6.86 0.75 11.38
CA SER A 224 7.22 2.05 10.82
C SER A 224 8.59 2.03 10.16
N SER A 225 8.80 2.89 9.16
CA SER A 225 10.11 3.08 8.54
C SER A 225 11.17 3.65 9.49
N ALA A 226 10.74 4.18 10.65
CA ALA A 226 11.64 4.58 11.73
C ALA A 226 12.26 3.39 12.47
N HIS A 227 11.76 2.17 12.25
CA HIS A 227 12.27 0.93 12.83
C HIS A 227 13.46 0.39 12.00
N ALA A 228 14.57 1.12 11.96
CA ALA A 228 15.82 0.68 11.31
C ALA A 228 16.65 -0.33 12.16
N ALA A 229 16.04 -1.00 13.13
CA ALA A 229 16.67 -2.08 13.90
C ALA A 229 16.10 -3.43 13.47
N PRO A 230 16.95 -4.46 13.21
CA PRO A 230 16.49 -5.70 12.59
C PRO A 230 15.61 -6.48 13.56
N PHE A 231 14.30 -6.46 13.34
CA PHE A 231 13.41 -7.49 13.86
C PHE A 231 13.77 -8.80 13.19
N ARG A 232 14.35 -9.74 13.95
CA ARG A 232 14.32 -11.15 13.58
C ARG A 232 12.89 -11.62 13.79
N ALA A 233 12.09 -11.59 12.73
CA ALA A 233 10.82 -12.29 12.70
C ALA A 233 11.12 -13.79 12.84
N TYR A 234 10.75 -14.38 13.97
CA TYR A 234 10.62 -15.83 14.07
C TYR A 234 9.30 -16.17 13.37
N ILE A 235 9.42 -16.67 12.15
CA ILE A 235 8.33 -17.35 11.43
C ILE A 235 8.14 -18.73 12.06
#